data_AF-A0A4Z1G303-F1
#
_entry.id   AF-A0A4Z1G303-F1
#
_cell.length_a   1.000
_cell.length_b   1.000
_cell.length_c   1.000
_cell.angle_alpha   90.00
_cell.angle_beta   90.00
_cell.angle_gamma   90.00
#
_symmetry.space_group_name_H-M   'P 1'
#
loop_
_entity.id
_entity.type
_entity.pdbx_description
1 polymer ?
#
loop_
_entity_poly.entity_id
_entity_poly.type
_entity_poly.pdbx_seq_one_letter_code
_entity_poly.pdbx_strand_id
1 'polypeptide(L)'
;MTSESIHPNIDPHNIEPIVMPHREPNTPEPQTKDSAERVARIRIKNRRKLYLDRHPSYFTAPDLELADPLLYDRCIRRFQTAAEREADGRAKGYSGVLEADLYRSEAKLAALKGSSDSRPKDEDESVGRIQEDHGVPYLSYARGQSGEVLPEDPDEVPRSKEDGFERWKFEMTLKFLRGEDGDFDYQDVDAGGEWDEIENRDVEERWFEDEEPEWLGEEETGETIGGETGIQDF
;
A
#
# COMPACT_ATOMS: atom_id res chain seq x y z
N MET A 1 53.89 23.42 52.22
CA MET A 1 53.76 22.04 52.79
C MET A 1 52.33 21.63 52.52
N THR A 2 51.94 20.68 51.69
CA THR A 2 52.61 19.69 50.82
C THR A 2 51.57 19.30 49.76
N SER A 3 52.00 19.16 48.51
CA SER A 3 51.19 18.62 47.40
C SER A 3 50.97 17.12 47.60
N GLU A 4 49.76 16.62 47.38
CA GLU A 4 49.52 15.18 47.14
C GLU A 4 48.58 15.00 45.95
N SER A 5 49.19 14.64 44.82
CA SER A 5 48.53 14.20 43.60
C SER A 5 48.05 12.76 43.79
N ILE A 6 46.74 12.54 43.73
CA ILE A 6 46.14 11.20 43.70
C ILE A 6 46.29 10.68 42.27
N HIS A 7 47.26 9.79 42.04
CA HIS A 7 47.33 8.98 40.83
C HIS A 7 46.43 7.74 40.98
N PRO A 8 45.42 7.51 40.12
CA PRO A 8 44.87 6.18 39.97
C PRO A 8 45.87 5.32 39.20
N ASN A 9 46.34 4.28 39.86
CA ASN A 9 47.17 3.21 39.30
C ASN A 9 46.32 2.42 38.29
N ILE A 10 46.51 2.65 36.99
CA ILE A 10 45.90 1.86 35.92
C ILE A 10 46.95 0.83 35.49
N ASP A 11 46.72 -0.41 35.88
CA ASP A 11 47.53 -1.56 35.52
C ASP A 11 47.40 -1.81 33.99
N PRO A 12 48.46 -1.74 33.18
CA PRO A 12 48.36 -1.75 31.72
C PRO A 12 48.13 -3.14 31.10
N HIS A 13 47.84 -4.17 31.91
CA HIS A 13 47.82 -5.57 31.46
C HIS A 13 46.50 -6.31 31.65
N ASN A 14 45.39 -5.62 31.95
CA ASN A 14 44.07 -6.26 31.98
C ASN A 14 43.09 -5.61 30.98
N ILE A 15 43.41 -5.75 29.68
CA ILE A 15 42.43 -5.54 28.61
C ILE A 15 41.79 -6.90 28.37
N GLU A 16 40.66 -7.16 29.03
CA GLU A 16 39.80 -8.27 28.62
C GLU A 16 39.41 -8.05 27.16
N PRO A 17 39.54 -9.05 26.27
CA PRO A 17 39.09 -8.90 24.91
C PRO A 17 37.59 -8.62 24.95
N ILE A 18 37.17 -7.49 24.37
CA ILE A 18 35.77 -7.20 24.12
C ILE A 18 35.28 -8.30 23.17
N VAL A 19 34.66 -9.32 23.74
CA VAL A 19 33.90 -10.32 22.99
C VAL A 19 32.72 -9.56 22.41
N MET A 20 32.89 -9.06 21.19
CA MET A 20 31.76 -8.71 20.35
C MET A 20 30.92 -9.98 20.23
N PRO A 21 29.64 -10.00 20.64
CA PRO A 21 28.83 -11.18 20.44
C PRO A 21 28.76 -11.41 18.93
N HIS A 22 29.44 -12.44 18.44
CA HIS A 22 29.17 -12.96 17.11
C HIS A 22 27.69 -13.31 17.08
N ARG A 23 26.92 -12.48 16.37
CA ARG A 23 25.54 -12.77 16.04
C ARG A 23 25.56 -14.08 15.27
N GLU A 24 25.10 -15.14 15.90
CA GLU A 24 24.96 -16.45 15.27
C GLU A 24 24.23 -16.28 13.92
N PRO A 25 24.61 -17.02 12.87
CA PRO A 25 23.91 -16.97 11.60
C PRO A 25 22.42 -17.23 11.87
N ASN A 26 21.57 -16.35 11.33
CA ASN A 26 20.12 -16.36 11.50
C ASN A 26 19.57 -17.79 11.37
N THR A 27 19.38 -18.46 12.50
CA THR A 27 18.62 -19.71 12.53
C THR A 27 17.18 -19.28 12.25
N PRO A 28 16.54 -19.73 11.16
CA PRO A 28 15.17 -19.35 10.89
C PRO A 28 14.31 -19.90 12.03
N GLU A 29 13.86 -18.99 12.90
CA GLU A 29 12.90 -19.34 13.95
C GLU A 29 11.71 -20.01 13.28
N PRO A 30 11.15 -21.08 13.88
CA PRO A 30 9.99 -21.77 13.33
C PRO A 30 8.86 -20.75 13.19
N GLN A 31 8.50 -20.42 11.95
CA GLN A 31 7.47 -19.44 11.69
C GLN A 31 6.16 -19.90 12.35
N THR A 32 5.67 -19.09 13.29
CA THR A 32 4.33 -19.30 13.85
C THR A 32 3.31 -19.26 12.72
N LYS A 33 2.19 -19.97 12.84
CA LYS A 33 1.13 -19.98 11.81
C LYS A 33 0.69 -18.57 11.42
N ASP A 34 0.59 -17.67 12.40
CA ASP A 34 0.28 -16.25 12.20
C ASP A 34 1.31 -15.53 11.32
N SER A 35 2.58 -15.89 11.42
CA SER A 35 3.65 -15.35 10.58
C SER A 35 3.51 -15.82 9.14
N ALA A 36 3.26 -17.11 8.91
CA ALA A 36 3.07 -17.68 7.57
C ALA A 36 1.83 -17.09 6.86
N GLU A 37 0.71 -16.95 7.58
CA GLU A 37 -0.49 -16.30 7.05
C GLU A 37 -0.26 -14.82 6.73
N ARG A 38 0.50 -14.11 7.57
CA ARG A 38 0.87 -12.71 7.30
C ARG A 38 1.73 -12.59 6.05
N VAL A 39 2.72 -13.46 5.86
CA VAL A 39 3.55 -13.50 4.66
C VAL A 39 2.71 -13.80 3.41
N ALA A 40 1.79 -14.77 3.48
CA ALA A 40 0.88 -15.08 2.37
C ALA A 40 -0.01 -13.87 2.00
N ARG A 41 -0.57 -13.16 2.99
CA ARG A 41 -1.33 -11.92 2.75
C ARG A 41 -0.48 -10.82 2.11
N ILE A 42 0.78 -10.68 2.53
CA ILE A 42 1.71 -9.69 1.96
C ILE A 42 2.02 -10.05 0.50
N ARG A 43 2.29 -11.31 0.19
CA ARG A 43 2.52 -11.79 -1.18
C ARG A 43 1.34 -11.46 -2.09
N ILE A 44 0.12 -11.80 -1.67
CA ILE A 44 -1.10 -11.48 -2.43
C ILE A 44 -1.21 -9.98 -2.70
N LYS A 45 -1.00 -9.13 -1.69
CA LYS A 45 -1.04 -7.67 -1.86
C LYS A 45 0.05 -7.18 -2.82
N ASN A 46 1.26 -7.73 -2.75
CA ASN A 46 2.36 -7.36 -3.63
C ASN A 46 2.05 -7.74 -5.09
N ARG A 47 1.51 -8.96 -5.32
CA ARG A 47 1.08 -9.42 -6.66
C ARG A 47 0.02 -8.50 -7.25
N ARG A 48 -1.04 -8.23 -6.48
CA ARG A 48 -2.12 -7.31 -6.88
C ARG A 48 -1.62 -5.89 -7.13
N LYS A 49 -0.69 -5.38 -6.34
CA LYS A 49 -0.06 -4.07 -6.55
C LYS A 49 0.70 -4.02 -7.87
N LEU A 50 1.50 -5.03 -8.16
CA LEU A 50 2.24 -5.12 -9.43
C LEU A 50 1.30 -5.24 -10.62
N TYR A 51 0.20 -6.00 -10.49
CA TYR A 51 -0.82 -6.07 -11.52
C TYR A 51 -1.39 -4.69 -11.86
N LEU A 52 -1.77 -3.90 -10.84
CA LEU A 52 -2.28 -2.54 -11.04
C LEU A 52 -1.26 -1.61 -11.68
N ASP A 53 0.01 -1.69 -11.29
CA ASP A 53 1.09 -0.89 -11.90
C ASP A 53 1.25 -1.19 -13.39
N ARG A 54 1.05 -2.45 -13.81
CA ARG A 54 1.11 -2.86 -15.22
C ARG A 54 -0.19 -2.63 -16.00
N HIS A 55 -1.31 -2.47 -15.30
CA HIS A 55 -2.63 -2.30 -15.92
C HIS A 55 -3.28 -0.96 -15.54
N PRO A 56 -2.72 0.20 -15.97
CA PRO A 56 -3.38 1.49 -15.77
C PRO A 56 -4.79 1.59 -16.35
N SER A 57 -5.13 0.75 -17.34
CA SER A 57 -6.45 0.68 -17.96
C SER A 57 -7.55 0.21 -17.02
N TYR A 58 -7.21 -0.43 -15.90
CA TYR A 58 -8.18 -0.81 -14.86
C TYR A 58 -8.98 0.40 -14.37
N PHE A 59 -8.31 1.53 -14.11
CA PHE A 59 -8.97 2.73 -13.55
C PHE A 59 -9.88 3.47 -14.53
N THR A 60 -9.80 3.14 -15.83
CA THR A 60 -10.63 3.73 -16.88
C THR A 60 -11.68 2.76 -17.41
N ALA A 61 -11.77 1.56 -16.85
CA ALA A 61 -12.78 0.58 -17.21
C ALA A 61 -14.19 1.12 -16.86
N PRO A 62 -15.20 0.96 -17.75
CA PRO A 62 -16.57 1.40 -17.47
C PRO A 62 -17.16 0.69 -16.25
N ASP A 63 -16.90 -0.60 -16.09
CA ASP A 63 -17.54 -1.45 -15.07
C ASP A 63 -17.10 -1.06 -13.65
N LEU A 64 -15.90 -0.50 -13.51
CA LEU A 64 -15.37 -0.05 -12.23
C LEU A 64 -16.22 1.06 -11.59
N GLU A 65 -17.02 1.79 -12.37
CA GLU A 65 -17.94 2.79 -11.84
C GLU A 65 -19.06 2.18 -10.97
N LEU A 66 -19.41 0.92 -11.23
CA LEU A 66 -20.46 0.20 -10.52
C LEU A 66 -19.97 -0.36 -9.18
N ALA A 67 -18.66 -0.58 -9.04
CA ALA A 67 -18.05 -1.04 -7.80
C ALA A 67 -18.14 -0.02 -6.65
N ASP A 68 -18.11 1.28 -6.97
CA ASP A 68 -18.44 2.34 -6.02
C ASP A 68 -19.13 3.53 -6.70
N PRO A 69 -20.46 3.46 -6.85
CA PRO A 69 -21.22 4.44 -7.60
C PRO A 69 -21.18 5.84 -6.97
N LEU A 70 -21.07 5.92 -5.64
CA LEU A 70 -21.09 7.19 -4.90
C LEU A 70 -19.73 7.88 -4.95
N LEU A 71 -18.65 7.11 -4.78
CA LEU A 71 -17.30 7.64 -4.94
C LEU A 71 -17.06 8.10 -6.38
N TYR A 72 -17.50 7.32 -7.38
CA TYR A 72 -17.38 7.70 -8.79
C TYR A 72 -18.12 9.01 -9.09
N ASP A 73 -19.33 9.18 -8.54
CA ASP A 73 -20.12 10.40 -8.72
C ASP A 73 -19.38 11.64 -8.18
N ARG A 74 -18.82 11.51 -6.97
CA ARG A 74 -18.10 12.58 -6.27
C ARG A 74 -16.77 12.93 -6.91
N CYS A 75 -15.98 11.93 -7.27
CA CYS A 75 -14.61 12.07 -7.74
C CYS A 75 -14.50 12.33 -9.24
N ILE A 76 -15.36 11.70 -10.06
CA ILE A 76 -15.25 11.75 -11.51
C ILE A 76 -16.40 12.57 -12.11
N ARG A 77 -17.64 12.15 -11.84
CA ARG A 77 -18.81 12.71 -12.54
C ARG A 77 -19.05 14.18 -12.19
N ARG A 78 -18.73 14.64 -10.98
CA ARG A 78 -18.85 16.06 -10.59
C ARG A 78 -18.04 17.00 -11.50
N PHE A 79 -16.89 16.55 -11.99
CA PHE A 79 -15.98 17.33 -12.84
C PHE A 79 -16.17 17.09 -14.34
N GLN A 80 -17.04 16.15 -14.73
CA GLN A 80 -17.37 15.95 -16.14
C GLN A 80 -18.17 17.15 -16.67
N THR A 81 -17.85 17.56 -17.90
CA THR A 81 -18.62 18.55 -18.64
C THR A 81 -19.93 17.94 -19.18
N ALA A 82 -20.88 18.78 -19.57
CA ALA A 82 -22.12 18.31 -20.19
C ALA A 82 -21.84 17.49 -21.47
N ALA A 83 -20.86 17.92 -22.28
CA ALA A 83 -20.46 17.23 -23.49
C ALA A 83 -19.83 15.84 -23.21
N GLU A 84 -18.98 15.74 -22.18
CA GLU A 84 -18.41 14.46 -21.74
C GLU A 84 -19.50 13.49 -21.24
N ARG A 85 -20.48 13.99 -20.47
CA ARG A 85 -21.61 13.15 -20.00
C ARG A 85 -22.50 12.66 -21.13
N GLU A 86 -22.77 13.49 -22.14
CA GLU A 86 -23.53 13.05 -23.32
C GLU A 86 -22.75 12.03 -24.16
N ALA A 87 -21.42 12.17 -24.25
CA ALA A 87 -20.58 11.19 -24.94
C ALA A 87 -20.57 9.85 -24.19
N ASP A 88 -20.39 9.89 -22.87
CA ASP A 88 -20.42 8.72 -21.99
C ASP A 88 -21.79 8.03 -21.99
N GLY A 89 -22.87 8.80 -21.86
CA GLY A 89 -24.24 8.28 -21.96
C GLY A 89 -24.57 7.69 -23.33
N ARG A 90 -24.00 8.23 -24.42
CA ARG A 90 -24.12 7.63 -25.76
C ARG A 90 -23.31 6.35 -25.90
N ALA A 91 -22.13 6.26 -25.29
CA ALA A 91 -21.29 5.07 -25.31
C ALA A 91 -21.93 3.92 -24.53
N LYS A 92 -22.48 4.20 -23.34
CA LYS A 92 -23.18 3.23 -22.47
C LYS A 92 -24.58 2.88 -22.96
N GLY A 93 -25.21 3.78 -23.72
CA GLY A 93 -26.59 3.64 -24.17
C GLY A 93 -27.60 3.81 -23.03
N TYR A 94 -28.89 3.71 -23.36
CA TYR A 94 -29.98 3.94 -22.41
C TYR A 94 -29.98 2.92 -21.25
N SER A 95 -29.66 1.65 -21.54
CA SER A 95 -29.63 0.59 -20.53
C SER A 95 -28.55 0.82 -19.48
N GLY A 96 -27.32 1.13 -19.91
CA GLY A 96 -26.21 1.35 -18.98
C GLY A 96 -26.38 2.63 -18.14
N VAL A 97 -26.96 3.69 -18.71
CA VAL A 97 -27.30 4.89 -17.94
C VAL A 97 -28.32 4.58 -16.83
N LEU A 98 -29.34 3.77 -17.14
CA LEU A 98 -30.36 3.38 -16.17
C LEU A 98 -29.78 2.49 -15.06
N GLU A 99 -28.88 1.57 -15.42
CA GLU A 99 -28.17 0.72 -14.46
C GLU A 99 -27.33 1.56 -13.50
N ALA A 100 -26.49 2.45 -14.01
CA ALA A 100 -25.69 3.35 -13.16
C ALA A 100 -26.56 4.22 -12.24
N ASP A 101 -27.71 4.71 -12.73
CA ASP A 101 -28.68 5.45 -11.90
C ASP A 101 -29.28 4.60 -10.79
N LEU A 102 -29.64 3.35 -11.09
CA LEU A 102 -30.17 2.40 -10.10
C LEU A 102 -29.16 2.12 -8.99
N TYR A 103 -27.94 1.72 -9.36
CA TYR A 103 -26.85 1.43 -8.42
C TYR A 103 -26.53 2.63 -7.53
N ARG A 104 -26.49 3.85 -8.08
CA ARG A 104 -26.32 5.07 -7.28
C ARG A 104 -27.45 5.30 -6.29
N SER A 105 -28.69 5.10 -6.72
CA SER A 105 -29.84 5.32 -5.84
C SER A 105 -29.87 4.31 -4.69
N GLU A 106 -29.51 3.05 -4.96
CA GLU A 106 -29.42 1.99 -3.97
C GLU A 106 -28.28 2.24 -2.98
N ALA A 107 -27.09 2.56 -3.49
CA ALA A 107 -25.94 2.90 -2.66
C ALA A 107 -26.23 4.10 -1.75
N LYS A 108 -26.90 5.14 -2.26
CA LYS A 108 -27.29 6.31 -1.47
C LYS A 108 -28.27 5.96 -0.35
N LEU A 109 -29.26 5.10 -0.63
CA LEU A 109 -30.19 4.62 0.39
C LEU A 109 -29.51 3.76 1.45
N ALA A 110 -28.55 2.91 1.04
CA ALA A 110 -27.76 2.10 1.97
C ALA A 110 -26.92 2.97 2.91
N ALA A 111 -26.21 3.98 2.36
CA ALA A 111 -25.41 4.92 3.15
C ALA A 111 -26.27 5.69 4.17
N LEU A 112 -27.45 6.15 3.74
CA LEU A 112 -28.39 6.84 4.63
C LEU A 112 -28.95 5.95 5.73
N LYS A 113 -29.13 4.65 5.47
CA LYS A 113 -29.59 3.68 6.46
C LYS A 113 -28.50 3.41 7.50
N GLY A 114 -27.26 3.16 7.04
CA GLY A 114 -26.10 2.94 7.91
C GLY A 114 -25.86 4.08 8.89
N SER A 115 -25.93 5.34 8.43
CA SER A 115 -25.80 6.52 9.28
C SER A 115 -26.94 6.71 10.31
N SER A 116 -28.11 6.10 10.08
CA SER A 116 -29.24 6.20 11.02
C SER A 116 -29.20 5.14 12.13
N ASP A 117 -28.58 4.00 11.87
CA ASP A 117 -28.42 2.90 12.84
C ASP A 117 -27.23 3.12 13.80
N SER A 118 -26.33 4.07 13.49
CA SER A 118 -25.33 4.61 14.43
C SER A 118 -25.97 5.53 15.48
N ARG A 119 -26.91 5.00 16.26
CA ARG A 119 -27.36 5.58 17.53
C ARG A 119 -26.20 5.44 18.52
N PRO A 120 -25.85 6.45 19.34
CA PRO A 120 -24.79 6.30 20.34
C PRO A 120 -25.27 5.25 21.34
N LYS A 121 -24.76 4.03 21.21
CA LYS A 121 -24.92 2.99 22.21
C LYS A 121 -23.67 3.09 23.06
N ASP A 122 -23.89 3.62 24.26
CA ASP A 122 -23.04 3.62 25.44
C ASP A 122 -21.63 3.05 25.27
N GLU A 123 -20.67 3.92 25.54
CA GLU A 123 -19.35 3.70 26.14
C GLU A 123 -19.15 2.41 26.95
N ASP A 124 -19.09 1.24 26.31
CA ASP A 124 -18.26 0.13 26.79
C ASP A 124 -18.05 -0.94 25.72
N GLU A 125 -16.81 -1.39 25.59
CA GLU A 125 -16.33 -2.57 24.85
C GLU A 125 -16.67 -2.71 23.34
N SER A 126 -15.72 -2.39 22.47
CA SER A 126 -15.06 -3.44 21.66
C SER A 126 -13.85 -2.91 20.88
N VAL A 127 -12.72 -3.56 21.12
CA VAL A 127 -11.54 -3.56 20.26
C VAL A 127 -11.92 -4.17 18.91
N GLY A 128 -11.73 -3.41 17.83
CA GLY A 128 -11.38 -3.96 16.52
C GLY A 128 -12.50 -4.53 15.64
N ARG A 129 -13.75 -4.03 15.72
CA ARG A 129 -14.71 -4.23 14.62
C ARG A 129 -14.78 -2.95 13.79
N ILE A 130 -14.02 -2.91 12.70
CA ILE A 130 -14.26 -1.95 11.61
C ILE A 130 -15.67 -2.26 11.13
N GLN A 131 -16.63 -1.46 11.60
CA GLN A 131 -18.00 -1.50 11.09
C GLN A 131 -17.93 -1.16 9.60
N GLU A 132 -18.86 -1.68 8.82
CA GLU A 132 -19.05 -1.41 7.39
C GLU A 132 -19.46 0.07 7.17
N ASP A 133 -18.72 1.01 7.75
CA ASP A 133 -18.58 2.33 7.18
C ASP A 133 -18.02 2.07 5.79
N HIS A 134 -18.66 2.62 4.75
CA HIS A 134 -18.11 2.60 3.40
C HIS A 134 -16.63 2.97 3.55
N GLY A 135 -15.71 2.02 3.35
CA GLY A 135 -14.32 2.06 3.86
C GLY A 135 -13.41 3.05 3.14
N VAL A 136 -13.98 4.20 2.79
CA VAL A 136 -13.51 5.29 1.96
C VAL A 136 -13.38 6.53 2.85
N PRO A 137 -12.15 6.92 3.24
CA PRO A 137 -11.84 8.14 4.00
C PRO A 137 -12.51 9.43 3.48
N TYR A 138 -12.93 9.44 2.21
CA TYR A 138 -13.46 10.61 1.52
C TYR A 138 -14.97 10.55 1.27
N LEU A 139 -15.74 9.71 1.95
CA LEU A 139 -17.17 9.60 1.72
C LEU A 139 -17.95 9.33 3.02
N SER A 140 -18.34 10.41 3.71
CA SER A 140 -19.31 10.32 4.79
C SER A 140 -20.67 10.86 4.35
N TYR A 141 -21.73 10.06 4.50
CA TYR A 141 -23.12 10.50 4.32
C TYR A 141 -23.78 10.65 5.69
N ALA A 142 -23.44 11.72 6.41
CA ALA A 142 -23.97 11.96 7.74
C ALA A 142 -25.42 12.50 7.68
N ARG A 143 -26.30 11.89 8.48
CA ARG A 143 -27.69 12.35 8.66
C ARG A 143 -27.82 13.19 9.94
N GLY A 144 -28.43 14.37 9.82
CA GLY A 144 -28.85 15.19 10.95
C GLY A 144 -29.98 14.53 11.75
N GLN A 145 -30.17 14.94 13.00
CA GLN A 145 -31.20 14.38 13.90
C GLN A 145 -32.64 14.49 13.36
N SER A 146 -32.92 15.46 12.49
CA SER A 146 -34.21 15.65 11.81
C SER A 146 -34.35 14.81 10.52
N GLY A 147 -33.30 14.10 10.14
CA GLY A 147 -33.24 13.32 8.93
C GLY A 147 -32.71 14.06 7.70
N GLU A 148 -32.24 15.31 7.88
CA GLU A 148 -31.56 16.12 6.86
C GLU A 148 -30.20 15.53 6.48
N VAL A 149 -29.81 15.62 5.21
CA VAL A 149 -28.44 15.26 4.76
C VAL A 149 -27.53 16.42 5.17
N LEU A 150 -26.55 16.15 6.03
CA LEU A 150 -25.61 17.18 6.45
C LEU A 150 -24.72 17.59 5.27
N PRO A 151 -24.29 18.88 5.22
CA PRO A 151 -23.32 19.32 4.23
C PRO A 151 -22.06 18.46 4.29
N GLU A 152 -21.59 18.03 3.11
CA GLU A 152 -20.30 17.37 2.96
C GLU A 152 -19.18 18.23 3.54
N ASP A 153 -18.23 17.60 4.24
CA ASP A 153 -17.04 18.31 4.72
C ASP A 153 -16.23 18.84 3.52
N PRO A 154 -15.84 20.13 3.49
CA PRO A 154 -15.04 20.69 2.41
C PRO A 154 -13.73 19.94 2.14
N ASP A 155 -13.17 19.21 3.10
CA ASP A 155 -11.95 18.41 2.89
C ASP A 155 -12.22 17.07 2.19
N GLU A 156 -13.43 16.53 2.34
CA GLU A 156 -13.85 15.30 1.65
C GLU A 156 -14.19 15.56 0.17
N VAL A 157 -14.52 16.81 -0.19
CA VAL A 157 -14.81 17.19 -1.57
C VAL A 157 -13.50 17.37 -2.35
N PRO A 158 -13.32 16.67 -3.48
CA PRO A 158 -12.16 16.92 -4.32
C PRO A 158 -12.17 18.37 -4.84
N ARG A 159 -11.00 18.99 -4.94
CA ARG A 159 -10.89 20.41 -5.33
C ARG A 159 -10.77 20.60 -6.84
N SER A 160 -10.30 19.59 -7.57
CA SER A 160 -10.14 19.60 -9.02
C SER A 160 -10.45 18.24 -9.65
N LYS A 161 -10.50 18.20 -11.00
CA LYS A 161 -10.66 16.96 -11.76
C LYS A 161 -9.51 15.99 -11.50
N GLU A 162 -8.29 16.50 -11.40
CA GLU A 162 -7.08 15.73 -11.13
C GLU A 162 -7.11 15.14 -9.71
N ASP A 163 -7.42 15.96 -8.69
CA ASP A 163 -7.56 15.51 -7.29
C ASP A 163 -8.68 14.47 -7.16
N GLY A 164 -9.81 14.69 -7.85
CA GLY A 164 -10.90 13.71 -7.93
C GLY A 164 -10.44 12.38 -8.51
N PHE A 165 -9.72 12.40 -9.62
CA PHE A 165 -9.18 11.19 -10.25
C PHE A 165 -8.10 10.50 -9.39
N GLU A 166 -7.26 11.25 -8.69
CA GLU A 166 -6.28 10.69 -7.76
C GLU A 166 -6.92 9.99 -6.56
N ARG A 167 -7.93 10.62 -5.95
CA ARG A 167 -8.71 10.00 -4.87
C ARG A 167 -9.44 8.75 -5.35
N TRP A 168 -10.04 8.80 -6.54
CA TRP A 168 -10.66 7.64 -7.18
C TRP A 168 -9.67 6.48 -7.34
N LYS A 169 -8.51 6.75 -7.95
CA LYS A 169 -7.45 5.73 -8.11
C LYS A 169 -6.99 5.17 -6.77
N PHE A 170 -6.77 6.04 -5.78
CA PHE A 170 -6.29 5.62 -4.47
C PHE A 170 -7.26 4.65 -3.80
N GLU A 171 -8.54 5.01 -3.74
CA GLU A 171 -9.56 4.15 -3.12
C GLU A 171 -9.78 2.85 -3.89
N MET A 172 -9.86 2.91 -5.22
CA MET A 172 -9.98 1.71 -6.05
C MET A 172 -8.76 0.81 -5.92
N THR A 173 -7.56 1.38 -5.74
CA THR A 173 -6.35 0.62 -5.43
C THR A 173 -6.49 -0.11 -4.10
N LEU A 174 -6.92 0.58 -3.04
CA LEU A 174 -7.09 -0.03 -1.73
C LEU A 174 -8.12 -1.17 -1.75
N LYS A 175 -9.26 -0.96 -2.41
CA LYS A 175 -10.28 -1.99 -2.61
C LYS A 175 -9.74 -3.19 -3.37
N PHE A 176 -9.02 -2.95 -4.45
CA PHE A 176 -8.40 -4.02 -5.24
C PHE A 176 -7.39 -4.84 -4.41
N LEU A 177 -6.53 -4.15 -3.65
CA LEU A 177 -5.57 -4.80 -2.76
C LEU A 177 -6.23 -5.61 -1.63
N ARG A 178 -7.44 -5.21 -1.18
CA ARG A 178 -8.23 -5.97 -0.20
C ARG A 178 -9.01 -7.13 -0.82
N GLY A 179 -9.28 -7.08 -2.13
CA GLY A 179 -10.07 -8.10 -2.83
C GLY A 179 -11.56 -7.80 -2.80
N GLU A 180 -11.92 -6.53 -2.74
CA GLU A 180 -13.30 -6.06 -2.62
C GLU A 180 -13.95 -5.76 -3.98
N ASP A 181 -13.19 -5.84 -5.09
CA ASP A 181 -13.77 -5.73 -6.43
C ASP A 181 -14.40 -7.06 -6.81
N GLY A 182 -15.73 -7.14 -6.72
CA GLY A 182 -16.48 -8.37 -7.00
C GLY A 182 -16.51 -8.76 -8.47
N ASP A 183 -16.25 -7.83 -9.38
CA ASP A 183 -16.28 -8.07 -10.83
C ASP A 183 -14.92 -8.54 -11.37
N PHE A 184 -13.86 -8.42 -10.57
CA PHE A 184 -12.51 -8.84 -10.95
C PHE A 184 -12.20 -10.28 -10.52
N ASP A 185 -11.71 -11.10 -11.45
CA ASP A 185 -11.23 -12.45 -11.14
C ASP A 185 -9.80 -12.41 -10.57
N TYR A 186 -9.71 -12.40 -9.24
CA TYR A 186 -8.42 -12.43 -8.55
C TYR A 186 -7.63 -13.73 -8.72
N GLN A 187 -8.23 -14.82 -9.20
CA GLN A 187 -7.52 -16.10 -9.30
C GLN A 187 -6.30 -15.99 -10.21
N ASP A 188 -6.42 -15.29 -11.33
CA ASP A 188 -5.34 -15.12 -12.30
C ASP A 188 -4.13 -14.41 -11.68
N VAL A 189 -4.38 -13.41 -10.82
CA VAL A 189 -3.33 -12.59 -10.19
C VAL A 189 -2.78 -13.25 -8.92
N ASP A 190 -3.66 -13.85 -8.12
CA ASP A 190 -3.29 -14.39 -6.81
C ASP A 190 -2.65 -15.78 -6.90
N ALA A 191 -3.00 -16.60 -7.91
CA ALA A 191 -2.43 -17.93 -8.09
C ALA A 191 -1.14 -17.92 -8.93
N GLY A 192 -0.93 -16.89 -9.75
CA GLY A 192 0.24 -16.76 -10.63
C GLY A 192 1.50 -16.30 -9.88
N GLY A 193 2.62 -17.00 -10.09
CA GLY A 193 3.95 -16.58 -9.60
C GLY A 193 4.63 -15.53 -10.49
N GLU A 194 4.02 -15.17 -11.63
CA GLU A 194 4.57 -14.16 -12.55
C GLU A 194 4.69 -12.76 -11.92
N TRP A 195 3.94 -12.52 -10.84
CA TRP A 195 3.92 -11.28 -10.08
C TRP A 195 4.79 -11.32 -8.82
N ASP A 196 5.59 -12.38 -8.63
CA ASP A 196 6.52 -12.51 -7.49
C ASP A 196 7.85 -11.75 -7.70
N GLU A 197 7.88 -10.75 -8.59
CA GLU A 197 9.09 -9.99 -8.89
C GLU A 197 9.68 -9.27 -7.69
N ILE A 198 8.83 -8.77 -6.79
CA ILE A 198 9.29 -8.16 -5.54
C ILE A 198 9.94 -9.22 -4.64
N GLU A 199 9.34 -10.41 -4.53
CA GLU A 199 9.91 -11.49 -3.73
C GLU A 199 11.23 -12.00 -4.33
N ASN A 200 11.29 -12.13 -5.66
CA ASN A 200 12.52 -12.50 -6.36
C ASN A 200 13.63 -11.47 -6.14
N ARG A 201 13.32 -10.17 -6.23
CA ARG A 201 14.30 -9.11 -5.96
C ARG A 201 14.72 -9.08 -4.50
N ASP A 202 13.81 -9.22 -3.55
CA ASP A 202 14.16 -9.22 -2.12
C ASP A 202 15.04 -10.44 -1.76
N VAL A 203 14.78 -11.60 -2.39
CA VAL A 203 15.63 -12.80 -2.26
C VAL A 203 17.00 -12.57 -2.90
N GLU A 204 17.04 -11.93 -4.06
CA GLU A 204 18.27 -11.60 -4.78
C GLU A 204 19.12 -10.57 -4.03
N GLU A 205 18.53 -9.49 -3.52
CA GLU A 205 19.22 -8.49 -2.68
C GLU A 205 19.81 -9.14 -1.43
N ARG A 206 19.06 -10.04 -0.77
CA ARG A 206 19.56 -10.80 0.37
C ARG A 206 20.72 -11.73 -0.02
N TRP A 207 20.66 -12.36 -1.18
CA TRP A 207 21.74 -13.18 -1.70
C TRP A 207 23.01 -12.34 -1.95
N PHE A 208 22.87 -11.12 -2.50
CA PHE A 208 23.99 -10.18 -2.67
C PHE A 208 24.55 -9.65 -1.33
N GLU A 209 23.72 -9.45 -0.31
CA GLU A 209 24.17 -9.04 1.03
C GLU A 209 24.94 -10.15 1.75
N ASP A 210 24.51 -11.40 1.59
CA ASP A 210 25.14 -12.59 2.18
C ASP A 210 26.39 -13.05 1.39
N GLU A 211 26.57 -12.60 0.14
CA GLU A 211 27.75 -12.89 -0.68
C GLU A 211 28.91 -11.98 -0.27
N GLU A 212 29.89 -12.51 0.48
CA GLU A 212 31.16 -11.82 0.68
C GLU A 212 31.89 -11.71 -0.67
N PRO A 213 32.34 -10.52 -1.09
CA PRO A 213 33.00 -10.35 -2.39
C PRO A 213 34.29 -11.18 -2.43
N GLU A 214 34.28 -12.27 -3.18
CA GLU A 214 35.47 -13.08 -3.48
C GLU A 214 36.33 -12.35 -4.51
N TRP A 215 37.29 -11.55 -4.04
CA TRP A 215 38.34 -11.03 -4.92
C TRP A 215 39.25 -12.19 -5.35
N LEU A 216 39.06 -12.72 -6.55
CA LEU A 216 39.99 -13.67 -7.18
C LEU A 216 41.34 -12.96 -7.42
N GLY A 217 42.19 -12.95 -6.40
CA GLY A 217 43.49 -12.29 -6.44
C GLY A 217 44.34 -12.41 -5.17
N GLU A 218 44.06 -13.38 -4.30
CA GLU A 218 44.95 -13.68 -3.16
C GLU A 218 45.45 -15.14 -3.24
N GLU A 219 45.90 -15.54 -4.43
CA GLU A 219 46.92 -16.58 -4.52
C GLU A 219 48.28 -15.88 -4.51
N GLU A 220 49.08 -16.20 -3.51
CA GLU A 220 50.45 -15.76 -3.24
C GLU A 220 51.35 -15.90 -4.48
N THR A 221 51.25 -14.94 -5.40
CA THR A 221 52.27 -14.63 -6.39
C THR A 221 52.52 -13.14 -6.30
N GLY A 222 53.70 -12.79 -5.80
CA GLY A 222 54.15 -11.41 -5.64
C GLY A 222 54.37 -10.69 -6.96
N GLU A 223 53.30 -10.46 -7.71
CA GLU A 223 53.24 -9.48 -8.79
C GLU A 223 52.14 -8.49 -8.45
N THR A 224 52.57 -7.34 -7.93
CA THR A 224 51.74 -6.14 -7.89
C THR A 224 51.28 -5.84 -9.32
N ILE A 225 50.07 -6.24 -9.69
CA ILE A 225 49.40 -5.73 -10.87
C ILE A 225 49.02 -4.27 -10.53
N GLY A 226 50.01 -3.39 -10.59
CA GLY A 226 49.81 -1.95 -10.56
C GLY A 226 48.99 -1.60 -11.79
N GLY A 227 47.79 -1.08 -11.57
CA GLY A 227 47.01 -0.49 -12.65
C GLY A 227 47.78 0.66 -13.27
N GLU A 228 48.45 0.42 -14.40
CA GLU A 228 48.91 1.48 -15.30
C GLU A 228 47.68 2.11 -15.95
N THR A 229 47.02 3.01 -15.22
CA THR A 229 46.13 3.98 -15.83
C THR A 229 47.00 5.02 -16.56
N GLY A 230 47.41 4.66 -17.78
CA GLY A 230 48.07 5.56 -18.71
C GLY A 230 47.12 6.68 -19.14
N ILE A 231 47.08 7.76 -18.37
CA ILE A 231 46.48 9.04 -18.79
C ILE A 231 47.46 9.64 -19.81
N GLN A 232 47.14 9.51 -21.10
CA GLN A 232 47.84 10.22 -22.17
C GLN A 232 47.31 11.65 -22.22
N ASP A 233 48.10 12.61 -21.73
CA ASP A 233 47.90 14.02 -22.04
C ASP A 233 48.10 14.23 -23.56
N PHE A 234 47.10 14.83 -24.20
CA PHE A 234 47.15 15.31 -25.58
C PHE A 234 47.44 16.81 -25.62
#